data_AF-A0A355U022-F1
#
_entry.id   AF-A0A355U022-F1
#
_cell.length_a   1.000
_cell.length_b   1.000
_cell.length_c   1.000
_cell.angle_alpha   90.00
_cell.angle_beta   90.00
_cell.angle_gamma   90.00
#
_symmetry.space_group_name_H-M   'P 1'
#
loop_
_entity.id
_entity.type
_entity.pdbx_description
1 polymer ?
#
loop_
_entity_poly.entity_id
_entity_poly.type
_entity_poly.pdbx_seq_one_letter_code
_entity_poly.pdbx_strand_id
1 'polypeptide(L)'
;MTNNVQTKAADQMTKEEISEKYNQGKKIINFTGNKKIFFCISIAIILIGIVCNFIFGTTLDIQFTGGAALKFSYTGDVDQTELYDFIQAKTEDKISTTFSTDLVGNTGNTVTVQFAGNNSVATEIQQNLEKDLQEKYPDNDFINLESSSVDASMGLNFLLKCLAAVAIASILMVLYVTVRFKKIGGLSAGVMALVALFHDIAMIYFMYVIFQMPIDSNFMAVVLMILGYSLNDTIV
;
A
#
# COMPACT_ATOMS: atom_id res chain seq x y z
N MET A 1 34.05 24.35 36.80
CA MET A 1 32.84 25.13 37.16
C MET A 1 32.49 26.11 36.04
N THR A 2 32.13 25.64 34.83
CA THR A 2 31.91 26.50 33.66
C THR A 2 30.78 26.00 32.75
N ASN A 3 29.75 25.33 33.31
CA ASN A 3 28.63 24.79 32.53
C ASN A 3 27.24 25.20 33.03
N ASN A 4 27.15 26.20 33.91
CA ASN A 4 25.89 26.69 34.49
C ASN A 4 25.49 28.11 34.07
N VAL A 5 26.31 28.79 33.25
CA VAL A 5 26.04 30.17 32.81
C VAL A 5 25.31 30.20 31.46
N GLN A 6 25.55 29.24 30.56
CA GLN A 6 24.85 29.19 29.26
C GLN A 6 23.43 28.63 29.36
N THR A 7 23.16 27.71 30.29
CA THR A 7 21.84 27.10 30.49
C THR A 7 20.81 28.06 31.07
N LYS A 8 21.23 29.06 31.85
CA LYS A 8 20.33 30.09 32.40
C LYS A 8 20.00 31.23 31.42
N ALA A 9 20.79 31.43 30.36
CA ALA A 9 20.58 32.52 29.41
C ALA A 9 19.47 32.23 28.40
N ALA A 10 19.28 30.96 28.01
CA ALA A 10 18.24 30.58 27.05
C ALA A 10 16.81 30.66 27.61
N ASP A 11 16.65 30.57 28.94
CA ASP A 11 15.35 30.58 29.62
C ASP A 11 14.73 31.99 29.74
N GLN A 12 15.51 33.03 29.38
CA GLN A 12 15.07 34.44 29.37
C GLN A 12 14.92 35.03 27.96
N MET A 13 15.25 34.26 26.91
CA MET A 13 15.15 34.75 25.53
C MET A 13 13.75 34.51 24.97
N THR A 14 13.18 35.52 24.34
CA THR A 14 11.91 35.39 23.61
C THR A 14 12.07 34.47 22.39
N LYS A 15 10.97 33.90 21.88
CA LYS A 15 11.00 33.01 20.70
C LYS A 15 11.63 33.68 19.47
N GLU A 16 11.54 35.00 19.38
CA GLU A 16 12.13 35.82 18.32
C GLU A 16 13.65 35.92 18.48
N GLU A 17 14.15 36.18 19.68
CA GLU A 17 15.60 36.24 19.95
C GLU A 17 16.28 34.87 19.79
N ILE A 18 15.60 33.77 20.16
CA ILE A 18 16.11 32.41 19.93
C ILE A 18 16.13 32.12 18.42
N SER A 19 15.10 32.55 17.69
CA SER A 19 14.98 32.36 16.24
C SER A 19 16.10 33.09 15.49
N GLU A 20 16.38 34.34 15.87
CA GLU A 20 17.42 35.14 15.27
C GLU A 20 18.82 34.56 15.52
N LYS A 21 19.09 34.13 16.76
CA LYS A 21 20.40 33.61 17.17
C LYS A 21 20.71 32.20 16.65
N TYR A 22 19.72 31.30 16.62
CA TYR A 22 19.94 29.87 16.33
C TYR A 22 19.31 29.40 15.01
N ASN A 23 18.36 30.15 14.45
CA ASN A 23 17.61 29.75 13.26
C ASN A 23 17.63 30.82 12.15
N GLN A 24 18.59 31.77 12.21
CA GLN A 24 18.74 32.87 11.24
C GLN A 24 17.43 33.66 11.01
N GLY A 25 16.63 33.86 12.07
CA GLY A 25 15.35 34.57 12.01
C GLY A 25 14.19 33.74 11.47
N LYS A 26 14.37 32.44 11.21
CA LYS A 26 13.29 31.53 10.80
C LYS A 26 12.43 31.10 11.98
N LYS A 27 11.12 31.05 11.78
CA LYS A 27 10.13 30.69 12.80
C LYS A 27 10.48 29.37 13.48
N ILE A 28 10.54 29.37 14.81
CA ILE A 28 10.76 28.17 15.62
C ILE A 28 9.44 27.41 15.73
N ILE A 29 9.38 26.22 15.13
CA ILE A 29 8.23 25.32 15.23
C ILE A 29 8.46 24.38 16.41
N ASN A 30 7.53 24.34 17.36
CA ASN A 30 7.61 23.46 18.52
C ASN A 30 7.04 22.07 18.19
N PHE A 31 7.85 21.22 17.57
CA PHE A 31 7.47 19.84 17.23
C PHE A 31 7.22 18.99 18.48
N THR A 32 8.13 19.05 19.47
CA THR A 32 8.05 18.23 20.69
C THR A 32 6.86 18.60 21.58
N GLY A 33 6.46 19.88 21.61
CA GLY A 33 5.29 20.35 22.34
C GLY A 33 3.98 19.79 21.80
N ASN A 34 3.91 19.55 20.49
CA ASN A 34 2.73 19.03 19.80
C ASN A 34 2.74 17.52 19.60
N LYS A 35 3.72 16.79 20.17
CA LYS A 35 3.87 15.34 19.99
C LYS A 35 2.58 14.54 20.24
N LYS A 36 1.78 14.94 21.24
CA LYS A 36 0.51 14.27 21.57
C LYS A 36 -0.50 14.35 20.42
N ILE A 37 -0.55 15.48 19.71
CA ILE A 37 -1.45 15.68 18.57
C ILE A 37 -1.04 14.76 17.43
N PHE A 38 0.25 14.74 17.08
CA PHE A 38 0.76 13.89 16.00
C PHE A 38 0.56 12.39 16.29
N PHE A 39 0.89 11.94 17.51
CA PHE A 39 0.61 10.57 17.92
C PHE A 39 -0.89 10.24 17.90
N CYS A 40 -1.74 11.16 18.35
CA CYS A 40 -3.19 10.95 18.34
C CYS A 40 -3.75 10.81 16.92
N ILE A 41 -3.32 11.67 15.98
CA ILE A 41 -3.74 11.59 14.58
C ILE A 41 -3.33 10.26 13.98
N SER A 42 -2.07 9.86 14.18
CA SER A 42 -1.58 8.63 13.57
C SER A 42 -2.23 7.38 14.16
N ILE A 43 -2.41 7.32 15.49
CA ILE A 43 -3.14 6.23 16.14
C ILE A 43 -4.60 6.20 15.66
N ALA A 44 -5.24 7.35 15.48
CA ALA A 44 -6.61 7.40 14.96
C ALA A 44 -6.70 6.80 13.55
N ILE A 45 -5.76 7.11 12.65
CA ILE A 45 -5.69 6.53 11.31
C ILE A 45 -5.54 5.01 11.38
N ILE A 46 -4.63 4.52 12.23
CA ILE A 46 -4.43 3.08 12.44
C ILE A 46 -5.72 2.42 12.96
N LEU A 47 -6.39 3.02 13.94
CA LEU A 47 -7.64 2.48 14.50
C LEU A 47 -8.77 2.44 13.46
N ILE A 48 -8.93 3.51 12.66
CA ILE A 48 -9.87 3.54 11.54
C ILE A 48 -9.53 2.42 10.56
N GLY A 49 -8.26 2.27 10.21
CA GLY A 49 -7.77 1.21 9.35
C GLY A 49 -8.08 -0.19 9.88
N ILE A 50 -7.89 -0.43 11.17
CA ILE A 50 -8.24 -1.70 11.82
C ILE A 50 -9.74 -1.97 11.70
N VAL A 51 -10.59 -0.97 11.98
CA VAL A 51 -12.05 -1.12 11.84
C VAL A 51 -12.44 -1.41 10.39
N CYS A 52 -11.89 -0.66 9.43
CA CYS A 52 -12.07 -0.93 8.00
C CYS A 52 -11.60 -2.34 7.63
N ASN A 53 -10.49 -2.81 8.20
CA ASN A 53 -9.98 -4.15 7.94
C ASN A 53 -10.93 -5.25 8.41
N PHE A 54 -11.56 -5.09 9.58
CA PHE A 54 -12.56 -6.04 10.06
C PHE A 54 -13.86 -6.03 9.25
N ILE A 55 -14.26 -4.87 8.71
CA ILE A 55 -15.52 -4.71 7.97
C ILE A 55 -15.34 -5.14 6.51
N PHE A 56 -14.32 -4.64 5.83
CA PHE A 56 -14.10 -4.80 4.39
C PHE A 56 -13.10 -5.92 4.05
N GLY A 57 -12.27 -6.33 5.02
CA GLY A 57 -11.17 -7.26 4.77
C GLY A 57 -9.98 -6.60 4.10
N THR A 58 -9.01 -7.44 3.72
CA THR A 58 -7.89 -7.05 2.86
C THR A 58 -8.03 -7.77 1.53
N THR A 59 -7.95 -7.03 0.44
CA THR A 59 -7.89 -7.60 -0.90
C THR A 59 -6.43 -7.82 -1.27
N LEU A 60 -6.08 -9.07 -1.59
CA LEU A 60 -4.80 -9.42 -2.18
C LEU A 60 -4.98 -9.47 -3.71
N ASP A 61 -3.99 -8.98 -4.44
CA ASP A 61 -3.98 -9.05 -5.89
C ASP A 61 -3.83 -10.51 -6.39
N ILE A 62 -4.33 -10.78 -7.59
CA ILE A 62 -4.22 -12.09 -8.26
C ILE A 62 -2.77 -12.57 -8.39
N GLN A 63 -1.80 -11.65 -8.45
CA GLN A 63 -0.37 -11.97 -8.43
C GLN A 63 0.06 -12.71 -7.16
N PHE A 64 -0.71 -12.62 -6.08
CA PHE A 64 -0.43 -13.26 -4.80
C PHE A 64 -1.41 -14.37 -4.44
N THR A 65 -2.69 -14.22 -4.76
CA THR A 65 -3.69 -15.28 -4.50
C THR A 65 -3.70 -16.36 -5.56
N GLY A 66 -3.10 -16.10 -6.72
CA GLY A 66 -3.36 -16.85 -7.94
C GLY A 66 -4.72 -16.53 -8.53
N GLY A 67 -4.88 -16.91 -9.79
CA GLY A 67 -6.08 -16.67 -10.54
C GLY A 67 -5.79 -16.39 -12.01
N ALA A 68 -6.79 -15.85 -12.69
CA ALA A 68 -6.65 -15.32 -14.03
C ALA A 68 -7.27 -13.93 -14.12
N ALA A 69 -6.67 -13.06 -14.93
CA ALA A 69 -7.28 -11.80 -15.33
C ALA A 69 -7.54 -11.81 -16.82
N LEU A 70 -8.74 -11.37 -17.18
CA LEU A 70 -9.12 -11.05 -18.53
C LEU A 70 -9.48 -9.58 -18.63
N LYS A 71 -8.84 -8.89 -19.56
CA LYS A 71 -9.16 -7.50 -19.87
C LYS A 71 -9.88 -7.43 -21.19
N PHE A 72 -11.08 -6.86 -21.19
CA PHE A 72 -11.87 -6.62 -22.39
C PHE A 72 -12.05 -5.12 -22.61
N SER A 73 -11.97 -4.66 -23.85
CA SER A 73 -12.55 -3.38 -24.27
C SER A 73 -13.97 -3.58 -24.74
N TYR A 74 -14.82 -2.59 -24.52
CA TYR A 74 -16.17 -2.53 -25.04
C TYR A 74 -16.57 -1.10 -25.41
N THR A 75 -17.57 -0.99 -26.28
CA THR A 75 -18.17 0.27 -26.70
C THR A 75 -19.56 0.43 -26.07
N GLY A 76 -20.03 1.68 -25.99
CA GLY A 76 -21.34 1.99 -25.41
C GLY A 76 -21.37 1.96 -23.87
N ASP A 77 -22.60 1.92 -23.35
CA ASP A 77 -22.89 1.85 -21.92
C ASP A 77 -23.31 0.42 -21.58
N VAL A 78 -22.71 -0.13 -20.53
CA VAL A 78 -23.03 -1.48 -20.04
C VAL A 78 -23.31 -1.36 -18.55
N ASP A 79 -24.43 -1.92 -18.10
CA ASP A 79 -24.73 -2.01 -16.68
C ASP A 79 -23.69 -2.90 -16.00
N GLN A 80 -22.87 -2.30 -15.14
CA GLN A 80 -21.78 -2.98 -14.45
C GLN A 80 -22.26 -4.12 -13.56
N THR A 81 -23.46 -3.99 -12.98
CA THR A 81 -24.04 -4.99 -12.09
C THR A 81 -24.57 -6.16 -12.89
N GLU A 82 -25.28 -5.90 -14.00
CA GLU A 82 -25.75 -6.96 -14.89
C GLU A 82 -24.57 -7.73 -15.52
N LEU A 83 -23.53 -7.02 -15.94
CA LEU A 83 -22.32 -7.65 -16.48
C LEU A 83 -21.62 -8.52 -15.43
N TYR A 84 -21.46 -8.02 -14.21
CA TYR A 84 -20.89 -8.80 -13.11
C TYR A 84 -21.71 -10.07 -12.86
N ASP A 85 -23.03 -9.94 -12.73
CA ASP A 85 -23.92 -11.08 -12.45
C ASP A 85 -23.90 -12.11 -13.59
N PHE A 86 -23.84 -11.65 -14.85
CA PHE A 86 -23.72 -12.52 -16.02
C PHE A 86 -22.43 -13.34 -15.99
N ILE A 87 -21.29 -12.70 -15.73
CA ILE A 87 -19.99 -13.38 -15.68
C ILE A 87 -19.93 -14.31 -14.46
N GLN A 88 -20.43 -13.86 -13.30
CA GLN A 88 -20.47 -14.68 -12.08
C GLN A 88 -21.37 -15.91 -12.25
N ALA A 89 -22.42 -15.86 -13.06
CA ALA A 89 -23.26 -17.02 -13.37
C ALA A 89 -22.56 -18.06 -14.27
N LYS A 90 -21.51 -17.66 -15.00
CA LYS A 90 -20.73 -18.51 -15.90
C LYS A 90 -19.54 -19.19 -15.22
N THR A 91 -19.24 -18.86 -13.97
CA THR A 91 -18.13 -19.44 -13.20
C THR A 91 -18.53 -19.73 -11.75
N GLU A 92 -18.00 -20.82 -11.19
CA GLU A 92 -18.18 -21.14 -9.77
C GLU A 92 -17.23 -20.34 -8.87
N ASP A 93 -16.14 -19.80 -9.44
CA ASP A 93 -15.14 -19.04 -8.70
C ASP A 93 -15.65 -17.64 -8.37
N LYS A 94 -15.22 -17.08 -7.24
CA LYS A 94 -15.47 -15.67 -6.94
C LYS A 94 -14.74 -14.80 -7.96
N ILE A 95 -15.48 -13.91 -8.60
CA ILE A 95 -14.90 -12.91 -9.50
C ILE A 95 -14.82 -11.53 -8.86
N SER A 96 -13.89 -10.73 -9.35
CA SER A 96 -13.86 -9.28 -9.12
C SER A 96 -13.78 -8.58 -10.46
N THR A 97 -14.59 -7.55 -10.66
CA THR A 97 -14.60 -6.75 -11.89
C THR A 97 -14.15 -5.33 -11.60
N THR A 98 -13.12 -4.87 -12.30
CA THR A 98 -12.67 -3.47 -12.25
C THR A 98 -12.98 -2.80 -13.57
N PHE A 99 -13.78 -1.73 -13.53
CA PHE A 99 -14.14 -0.94 -14.70
C PHE A 99 -13.27 0.32 -14.76
N SER A 100 -12.73 0.59 -15.95
CA SER A 100 -11.90 1.76 -16.20
C SER A 100 -12.22 2.34 -17.57
N THR A 101 -12.40 3.66 -17.64
CA THR A 101 -12.49 4.39 -18.91
C THR A 101 -11.12 4.96 -19.22
N ASP A 102 -10.53 4.54 -20.34
CA ASP A 102 -9.29 5.14 -20.81
C ASP A 102 -9.61 6.48 -21.46
N LEU A 103 -9.33 7.57 -20.74
CA LEU A 103 -9.54 8.94 -21.23
C LEU A 103 -8.43 9.40 -22.19
N VAL A 104 -7.35 8.62 -22.36
CA VAL A 104 -6.13 9.03 -23.07
C VAL A 104 -5.80 8.10 -24.25
N GLY A 105 -6.20 6.83 -24.20
CA GLY A 105 -5.98 5.83 -25.24
C GLY A 105 -7.18 5.56 -26.16
N ASN A 106 -6.89 5.05 -27.36
CA ASN A 106 -7.86 4.68 -28.41
C ASN A 106 -8.78 3.49 -28.05
N THR A 107 -8.73 2.97 -26.83
CA THR A 107 -9.33 1.68 -26.44
C THR A 107 -10.71 1.78 -25.78
N GLY A 108 -11.18 3.00 -25.47
CA GLY A 108 -12.53 3.22 -24.94
C GLY A 108 -12.74 2.74 -23.50
N ASN A 109 -13.91 2.16 -23.22
CA ASN A 109 -14.24 1.59 -21.92
C ASN A 109 -13.62 0.19 -21.79
N THR A 110 -13.09 -0.12 -20.61
CA THR A 110 -12.48 -1.41 -20.33
C THR A 110 -13.04 -2.03 -19.06
N VAL A 111 -13.13 -3.37 -19.06
CA VAL A 111 -13.44 -4.16 -17.88
C VAL A 111 -12.34 -5.22 -17.71
N THR A 112 -11.77 -5.26 -16.51
CA THR A 112 -10.88 -6.33 -16.08
C THR A 112 -11.64 -7.27 -15.17
N VAL A 113 -11.79 -8.52 -15.59
CA VAL A 113 -12.41 -9.61 -14.85
C VAL A 113 -11.30 -10.45 -14.22
N GLN A 114 -11.28 -10.54 -12.91
CA GLN A 114 -10.33 -11.32 -12.14
C GLN A 114 -11.04 -12.53 -11.54
N PHE A 115 -10.54 -13.74 -11.82
CA PHE A 115 -11.04 -15.00 -11.28
C PHE A 115 -10.12 -15.42 -10.14
N ALA A 116 -10.66 -15.50 -8.92
CA ALA A 116 -9.89 -15.99 -7.77
C ALA A 116 -9.95 -17.52 -7.71
N GLY A 117 -8.83 -18.22 -7.91
CA GLY A 117 -8.83 -19.69 -7.87
C GLY A 117 -7.61 -20.34 -8.52
N ASN A 118 -7.35 -21.60 -8.13
CA ASN A 118 -6.16 -22.38 -8.51
C ASN A 118 -6.42 -23.38 -9.66
N ASN A 119 -7.60 -23.30 -10.30
CA ASN A 119 -8.01 -24.34 -11.23
C ASN A 119 -7.96 -23.83 -12.66
N SER A 120 -7.60 -24.76 -13.53
CA SER A 120 -7.61 -24.80 -15.00
C SER A 120 -8.84 -24.19 -15.71
N VAL A 121 -9.82 -23.72 -14.94
CA VAL A 121 -11.04 -23.00 -15.30
C VAL A 121 -10.74 -21.74 -16.13
N ALA A 122 -9.62 -21.07 -15.86
CA ALA A 122 -9.23 -19.88 -16.60
C ALA A 122 -9.16 -20.13 -18.11
N THR A 123 -8.51 -21.18 -18.61
CA THR A 123 -8.30 -21.33 -20.06
C THR A 123 -9.60 -21.57 -20.85
N GLU A 124 -10.52 -22.38 -20.32
CA GLU A 124 -11.80 -22.66 -20.98
C GLU A 124 -12.77 -21.47 -20.89
N ILE A 125 -12.81 -20.79 -19.74
CA ILE A 125 -13.59 -19.55 -19.59
C ILE A 125 -12.98 -18.45 -20.46
N GLN A 126 -11.67 -18.31 -20.52
CA GLN A 126 -10.99 -17.36 -21.40
C GLN A 126 -11.39 -17.54 -22.87
N GLN A 127 -11.49 -18.79 -23.33
CA GLN A 127 -11.83 -19.10 -24.72
C GLN A 127 -13.31 -18.87 -25.07
N ASN A 128 -14.20 -18.95 -24.08
CA ASN A 128 -15.64 -18.90 -24.30
C ASN A 128 -16.28 -17.59 -23.84
N LEU A 129 -15.68 -16.89 -22.88
CA LEU A 129 -16.25 -15.68 -22.28
C LEU A 129 -16.33 -14.53 -23.28
N GLU A 130 -15.34 -14.39 -24.16
CA GLU A 130 -15.40 -13.39 -25.25
C GLU A 130 -16.63 -13.62 -26.14
N LYS A 131 -16.87 -14.88 -26.53
CA LYS A 131 -18.03 -15.25 -27.35
C LYS A 131 -19.34 -15.04 -26.61
N ASP A 132 -19.41 -15.48 -25.34
CA ASP A 132 -20.58 -15.28 -24.49
C ASP A 132 -20.93 -13.79 -24.32
N LEU A 133 -19.92 -12.94 -24.17
CA LEU A 133 -20.10 -11.49 -24.09
C LEU A 133 -20.56 -10.89 -25.42
N GLN A 134 -20.00 -11.34 -26.55
CA GLN A 134 -20.45 -10.92 -27.89
C GLN A 134 -21.88 -11.39 -28.20
N GLU A 135 -22.30 -12.56 -27.73
CA GLU A 135 -23.68 -13.06 -27.91
C GLU A 135 -24.69 -12.28 -27.06
N LYS A 136 -24.33 -11.96 -25.81
CA LYS A 136 -25.20 -11.21 -24.89
C LYS A 136 -25.24 -9.72 -25.22
N TYR A 137 -24.13 -9.15 -25.69
CA TYR A 137 -23.97 -7.73 -26.03
C TYR A 137 -23.41 -7.54 -27.46
N PRO A 138 -24.20 -7.87 -28.50
CA PRO A 138 -23.75 -7.82 -29.90
C PRO A 138 -23.44 -6.39 -30.38
N ASP A 139 -23.98 -5.37 -29.71
CA ASP A 139 -23.83 -3.96 -30.09
C ASP A 139 -22.64 -3.27 -29.39
N ASN A 140 -21.95 -3.96 -28.47
CA ASN A 140 -20.93 -3.37 -27.60
C ASN A 140 -19.49 -3.80 -27.94
N ASP A 141 -19.28 -4.54 -29.03
CA ASP A 141 -17.95 -4.92 -29.57
C ASP A 141 -16.92 -5.32 -28.50
N PHE A 142 -17.26 -6.33 -27.69
CA PHE A 142 -16.31 -6.86 -26.69
C PHE A 142 -15.10 -7.49 -27.38
N ILE A 143 -13.90 -6.99 -27.08
CA ILE A 143 -12.62 -7.48 -27.62
C ILE A 143 -11.68 -7.80 -26.47
N ASN A 144 -11.07 -8.98 -26.47
CA ASN A 144 -10.03 -9.32 -25.50
C ASN A 144 -8.74 -8.53 -25.80
N LEU A 145 -8.29 -7.74 -24.82
CA LEU A 145 -7.04 -6.97 -24.90
C LEU A 145 -5.87 -7.71 -24.26
N GLU A 146 -6.12 -8.38 -23.14
CA GLU A 146 -5.10 -9.03 -22.36
C GLU A 146 -5.68 -10.25 -21.64
N SER A 147 -4.90 -11.32 -21.63
CA SER A 147 -5.17 -12.52 -20.85
C SER A 147 -3.90 -12.88 -20.06
N SER A 148 -4.03 -12.94 -18.75
CA SER A 148 -2.96 -13.40 -17.86
C SER A 148 -3.50 -14.44 -16.88
N SER A 149 -2.68 -15.44 -16.60
CA SER A 149 -2.95 -16.46 -15.59
C SER A 149 -1.73 -16.66 -14.71
N VAL A 150 -1.97 -16.78 -13.41
CA VAL A 150 -0.94 -16.99 -12.40
C VAL A 150 -1.37 -18.14 -11.51
N ASP A 151 -0.55 -19.18 -11.43
CA ASP A 151 -0.76 -20.29 -10.51
C ASP A 151 -0.78 -19.80 -9.05
N ALA A 152 -1.80 -20.18 -8.28
CA ALA A 152 -1.92 -19.76 -6.88
C ALA A 152 -0.77 -20.21 -6.01
N SER A 153 -0.21 -21.38 -6.31
CA SER A 153 1.00 -21.85 -5.66
C SER A 153 2.19 -20.93 -5.92
N MET A 154 2.33 -20.39 -7.13
CA MET A 154 3.42 -19.48 -7.49
C MET A 154 3.21 -18.09 -6.86
N GLY A 155 1.98 -17.58 -6.88
CA GLY A 155 1.60 -16.30 -6.28
C GLY A 155 1.82 -16.27 -4.76
N LEU A 156 1.37 -17.31 -4.05
CA LEU A 156 1.57 -17.40 -2.61
C LEU A 156 3.07 -17.50 -2.25
N ASN A 157 3.83 -18.30 -3.01
CA ASN A 157 5.28 -18.37 -2.84
C ASN A 157 5.95 -17.00 -3.09
N PHE A 158 5.46 -16.22 -4.05
CA PHE A 158 5.96 -14.87 -4.31
C PHE A 158 5.62 -13.92 -3.16
N LEU A 159 4.38 -13.92 -2.65
CA LEU A 159 3.99 -13.14 -1.47
C LEU A 159 4.88 -13.46 -0.27
N LEU A 160 5.11 -14.75 0.01
CA LEU A 160 5.96 -15.19 1.12
C LEU A 160 7.40 -14.72 0.96
N LYS A 161 7.93 -14.72 -0.27
CA LYS A 161 9.26 -14.16 -0.58
C LYS A 161 9.32 -12.65 -0.36
N CYS A 162 8.29 -11.91 -0.78
CA CYS A 162 8.21 -10.47 -0.54
C CYS A 162 8.13 -10.16 0.96
N LEU A 163 7.31 -10.89 1.72
CA LEU A 163 7.21 -10.74 3.17
C LEU A 163 8.53 -11.09 3.87
N ALA A 164 9.20 -12.16 3.44
CA ALA A 164 10.53 -12.51 3.93
C ALA A 164 11.56 -11.41 3.62
N ALA A 165 11.51 -10.79 2.44
CA ALA A 165 12.40 -9.67 2.09
C ALA A 165 12.18 -8.46 3.02
N VAL A 166 10.92 -8.09 3.31
CA VAL A 166 10.60 -7.01 4.27
C VAL A 166 11.10 -7.36 5.68
N ALA A 167 10.90 -8.59 6.14
CA ALA A 167 11.35 -9.03 7.45
C ALA A 167 12.88 -8.99 7.56
N ILE A 168 13.60 -9.51 6.56
CA ILE A 168 15.07 -9.47 6.50
C ILE A 168 15.56 -8.02 6.46
N ALA A 169 14.97 -7.17 5.61
CA ALA A 169 15.32 -5.75 5.53
C ALA A 169 15.13 -5.04 6.89
N SER A 170 14.02 -5.30 7.58
CA SER A 170 13.73 -4.74 8.90
C SER A 170 14.76 -5.17 9.95
N ILE A 171 15.17 -6.45 9.95
CA ILE A 171 16.19 -6.95 10.86
C ILE A 171 17.55 -6.30 10.58
N LEU A 172 17.98 -6.27 9.31
CA LEU A 172 19.22 -5.62 8.91
C LEU A 172 19.23 -4.14 9.28
N MET A 173 18.07 -3.49 9.17
CA MET A 173 17.87 -2.11 9.57
C MET A 173 18.12 -1.88 11.06
N VAL A 174 17.47 -2.68 11.91
CA VAL A 174 17.64 -2.59 13.37
C VAL A 174 19.09 -2.85 13.77
N LEU A 175 19.74 -3.84 13.15
CA LEU A 175 21.15 -4.14 13.41
C LEU A 175 22.04 -2.96 13.01
N TYR A 176 21.81 -2.39 11.83
CA TYR A 176 22.54 -1.22 11.35
C TYR A 176 22.38 -0.02 12.30
N VAL A 177 21.14 0.34 12.65
CA VAL A 177 20.84 1.44 13.58
C VAL A 177 21.50 1.20 14.94
N THR A 178 21.40 -0.03 15.47
CA THR A 178 22.01 -0.39 16.76
C THR A 178 23.52 -0.19 16.76
N VAL A 179 24.21 -0.61 15.70
CA VAL A 179 25.66 -0.42 15.56
C VAL A 179 26.00 1.05 15.34
N ARG A 180 25.26 1.74 14.47
CA ARG A 180 25.46 3.15 14.12
C ARG A 180 25.31 4.08 15.32
N PHE A 181 24.31 3.84 16.16
CA PHE A 181 23.96 4.65 17.34
C PHE A 181 24.45 4.06 18.66
N LYS A 182 25.39 3.11 18.61
CA LYS A 182 26.01 2.46 19.77
C LYS A 182 26.52 3.45 20.83
N LYS A 183 26.99 4.64 20.41
CA LYS A 183 27.54 5.67 21.30
C LYS A 183 26.51 6.63 21.92
N ILE A 184 25.27 6.68 21.43
CA ILE A 184 24.23 7.64 21.88
C ILE A 184 23.12 6.92 22.66
N GLY A 185 22.59 5.82 22.13
CA GLY A 185 21.47 5.08 22.74
C GLY A 185 21.55 3.56 22.62
N GLY A 186 22.48 3.04 21.81
CA GLY A 186 22.73 1.60 21.67
C GLY A 186 21.47 0.80 21.36
N LEU A 187 21.19 -0.21 22.19
CA LEU A 187 20.07 -1.13 21.99
C LEU A 187 18.70 -0.44 22.03
N SER A 188 18.56 0.63 22.83
CA SER A 188 17.30 1.39 22.91
C SER A 188 16.97 2.10 21.61
N ALA A 189 17.97 2.60 20.89
CA ALA A 189 17.78 3.22 19.57
C ALA A 189 17.34 2.19 18.52
N GLY A 190 17.92 0.98 18.56
CA GLY A 190 17.51 -0.12 17.67
C GLY A 190 16.05 -0.55 17.92
N VAL A 191 15.64 -0.68 19.18
CA VAL A 191 14.25 -1.04 19.53
C VAL A 191 13.27 0.06 19.13
N MET A 192 13.61 1.33 19.36
CA MET A 192 12.76 2.45 18.95
C MET A 192 12.65 2.55 17.43
N ALA A 193 13.74 2.30 16.69
CA ALA A 193 13.69 2.19 15.23
C ALA A 193 12.77 1.06 14.78
N LEU A 194 12.82 -0.12 15.39
CA LEU A 194 11.89 -1.20 15.06
C LEU A 194 10.42 -0.79 15.25
N VAL A 195 10.11 -0.10 16.35
CA VAL A 195 8.76 0.40 16.61
C VAL A 195 8.33 1.43 15.58
N ALA A 196 9.21 2.35 15.18
CA ALA A 196 8.95 3.33 14.13
C ALA A 196 8.69 2.65 12.77
N LEU A 197 9.46 1.62 12.43
CA LEU A 197 9.26 0.88 11.17
C LEU A 197 7.94 0.11 11.15
N PHE A 198 7.58 -0.53 12.26
CA PHE A 198 6.31 -1.23 12.34
C PHE A 198 5.15 -0.25 12.21
N HIS A 199 5.28 0.94 12.80
CA HIS A 199 4.33 2.03 12.67
C HIS A 199 4.20 2.51 11.21
N ASP A 200 5.31 2.74 10.50
CA ASP A 200 5.28 3.17 9.10
C ASP A 200 4.66 2.11 8.17
N ILE A 201 5.04 0.84 8.34
CA ILE A 201 4.43 -0.27 7.57
C ILE A 201 2.93 -0.36 7.85
N ALA A 202 2.53 -0.26 9.13
CA ALA A 202 1.12 -0.28 9.50
C ALA A 202 0.35 0.88 8.87
N MET A 203 0.92 2.09 8.86
CA MET A 203 0.31 3.26 8.22
C MET A 203 0.05 3.03 6.73
N ILE A 204 1.01 2.48 5.99
CA ILE A 204 0.85 2.19 4.56
C ILE A 204 -0.21 1.10 4.36
N TYR A 205 -0.12 0.00 5.11
CA TYR A 205 -1.07 -1.10 5.04
C TYR A 205 -2.51 -0.65 5.31
N PHE A 206 -2.73 0.11 6.38
CA PHE A 206 -4.07 0.59 6.71
C PHE A 206 -4.58 1.64 5.72
N MET A 207 -3.70 2.41 5.09
CA MET A 207 -4.11 3.29 4.01
C MET A 207 -4.63 2.51 2.80
N TYR A 208 -3.97 1.40 2.43
CA TYR A 208 -4.46 0.50 1.39
C TYR A 208 -5.81 -0.10 1.74
N VAL A 209 -5.99 -0.54 2.99
CA VAL A 209 -7.27 -1.08 3.47
C VAL A 209 -8.38 -0.03 3.44
N ILE A 210 -8.12 1.21 3.90
CA ILE A 210 -9.11 2.30 3.91
C ILE A 210 -9.59 2.63 2.50
N PHE A 211 -8.66 2.66 1.53
CA PHE A 211 -8.99 2.94 0.13
C PHE A 211 -9.39 1.70 -0.68
N GLN A 212 -9.48 0.53 -0.03
CA GLN A 212 -9.82 -0.75 -0.68
C GLN A 212 -8.90 -1.08 -1.87
N MET A 213 -7.65 -0.62 -1.80
CA MET A 213 -6.64 -0.91 -2.82
C MET A 213 -6.10 -2.32 -2.62
N PRO A 214 -6.01 -3.13 -3.70
CA PRO A 214 -5.43 -4.46 -3.60
C PRO A 214 -3.95 -4.38 -3.23
N ILE A 215 -3.51 -5.30 -2.38
CA ILE A 215 -2.10 -5.47 -2.07
C ILE A 215 -1.47 -6.25 -3.22
N ASP A 216 -0.57 -5.60 -3.97
CA ASP A 216 0.10 -6.12 -5.15
C ASP A 216 1.64 -6.03 -5.01
N SER A 217 2.36 -6.34 -6.08
CA SER A 217 3.82 -6.20 -6.13
C SER A 217 4.27 -4.74 -5.97
N ASN A 218 3.47 -3.77 -6.41
CA ASN A 218 3.75 -2.34 -6.21
C ASN A 218 3.65 -1.93 -4.75
N PHE A 219 2.67 -2.44 -4.00
CA PHE A 219 2.59 -2.24 -2.55
C PHE A 219 3.89 -2.66 -1.87
N MET A 220 4.43 -3.84 -2.22
CA MET A 220 5.70 -4.31 -1.66
C MET A 220 6.87 -3.39 -2.01
N ALA A 221 6.92 -2.86 -3.23
CA ALA A 221 7.94 -1.90 -3.64
C ALA A 221 7.84 -0.57 -2.86
N VAL A 222 6.62 -0.04 -2.68
CA VAL A 222 6.35 1.17 -1.91
C VAL A 222 6.75 0.99 -0.44
N VAL A 223 6.43 -0.16 0.17
CA VAL A 223 6.85 -0.49 1.53
C VAL A 223 8.38 -0.47 1.64
N LEU A 224 9.11 -1.14 0.75
CA LEU A 224 10.59 -1.13 0.77
C LEU A 224 11.16 0.29 0.58
N MET A 225 10.57 1.08 -0.32
CA MET A 225 10.99 2.46 -0.58
C MET A 225 10.81 3.34 0.66
N ILE A 226 9.63 3.31 1.29
CA ILE A 226 9.34 4.10 2.49
C ILE A 226 10.22 3.64 3.66
N LEU A 227 10.46 2.34 3.81
CA LEU A 227 11.42 1.84 4.81
C LEU A 227 12.82 2.45 4.63
N GLY A 228 13.30 2.54 3.39
CA GLY A 228 14.58 3.18 3.09
C GLY A 228 14.62 4.67 3.45
N TYR A 229 13.56 5.41 3.13
CA TYR A 229 13.46 6.83 3.47
C TYR A 229 13.27 7.08 4.97
N SER A 230 12.44 6.28 5.64
CA SER A 230 12.21 6.34 7.08
C SER A 230 13.50 6.08 7.87
N LEU A 231 14.32 5.13 7.41
CA LEU A 231 15.66 4.93 7.95
C LEU A 231 16.53 6.18 7.78
N ASN A 232 16.55 6.76 6.59
CA ASN A 232 17.39 7.93 6.34
C ASN A 232 17.00 9.09 7.26
N ASP A 233 15.69 9.32 7.45
CA ASP A 233 15.17 10.35 8.35
C ASP A 233 15.49 10.04 9.83
N THR A 234 15.42 8.78 10.24
CA THR A 234 15.80 8.35 11.61
C THR A 234 17.29 8.54 11.89
N ILE A 235 18.15 8.48 10.86
CA ILE A 235 19.60 8.59 11.01
C ILE A 235 20.07 10.04 11.11
N VAL A 236 19.45 10.94 10.33
CA VAL A 236 19.82 12.36 10.23
C VAL A 236 19.47 13.11 11.52
#